data_AF-A0A5J4KF60-F1
#
_entry.id   AF-A0A5J4KF60-F1
#
_cell.length_a   1.000
_cell.length_b   1.000
_cell.length_c   1.000
_cell.angle_alpha   90.00
_cell.angle_beta   90.00
_cell.angle_gamma   90.00
#
_symmetry.space_group_name_H-M   'P 1'
#
loop_
_entity.id
_entity.type
_entity.pdbx_description
1 polymer ?
#
loop_
_entity_poly.entity_id
_entity_poly.type
_entity_poly.pdbx_seq_one_letter_code
_entity_poly.pdbx_strand_id
1 'polypeptide(L)'
;MKLSDYAKIKGVRYETAWRWFHAGQIKGRRFGRTIIVEDEEIQEQKILQKVAVYARVSSAENTSNLDSQAERLVAYCAAKGYQVTKVVKEVGSGVNDSRPKFLGLLSDQSITLIVVEHKDRGTRFGFRYIETLLKGQGRDIEVVNQADNETEDLLADLVSIISSFCARLYGQRRAKRKTEKIVAALEKGEEDATGREARDQEN
;
A
#
# COMPACT_ATOMS: atom_id res chain seq x y z
N MET A 1 -31.87 -0.60 5.93
CA MET A 1 -31.73 0.76 5.33
C MET A 1 -33.11 1.37 5.07
N LYS A 2 -33.27 2.68 4.86
CA LYS A 2 -34.57 3.24 4.46
C LYS A 2 -34.90 2.84 3.02
N LEU A 3 -36.18 2.66 2.70
CA LEU A 3 -36.64 2.36 1.35
C LEU A 3 -36.22 3.42 0.31
N SER A 4 -36.09 4.68 0.72
CA SER A 4 -35.55 5.77 -0.11
C SER A 4 -34.10 5.55 -0.51
N ASP A 5 -33.29 5.02 0.40
CA ASP A 5 -31.86 4.77 0.18
C ASP A 5 -31.68 3.51 -0.66
N TYR A 6 -32.51 2.49 -0.41
CA TYR A 6 -32.61 1.29 -1.23
C TYR A 6 -32.90 1.62 -2.70
N ALA A 7 -33.90 2.48 -2.95
CA ALA A 7 -34.29 2.88 -4.29
C ALA A 7 -33.13 3.56 -5.04
N LYS A 8 -32.37 4.43 -4.35
CA LYS A 8 -31.17 5.09 -4.91
C LYS A 8 -30.08 4.08 -5.26
N ILE A 9 -29.79 3.13 -4.37
CA ILE A 9 -28.75 2.11 -4.56
C ILE A 9 -29.08 1.20 -5.75
N LYS A 10 -30.32 0.72 -5.84
CA LYS A 10 -30.76 -0.15 -6.95
C LYS A 10 -31.12 0.63 -8.23
N GLY A 11 -30.95 1.96 -8.25
CA GLY A 11 -31.19 2.79 -9.43
C GLY A 11 -32.65 2.90 -9.88
N VAL A 12 -33.61 2.67 -8.97
CA VAL A 12 -35.04 2.68 -9.26
C VAL A 12 -35.76 3.85 -8.60
N ARG A 13 -36.93 4.24 -9.14
CA ARG A 13 -37.79 5.23 -8.49
C ARG A 13 -38.33 4.69 -7.16
N TYR A 14 -38.56 5.60 -6.22
CA TYR A 14 -39.14 5.26 -4.91
C TYR A 14 -40.47 4.51 -5.05
N GLU A 15 -41.34 4.91 -5.98
CA GLU A 15 -42.62 4.21 -6.20
C GLU A 15 -42.42 2.75 -6.64
N THR A 16 -41.38 2.48 -7.42
CA THR A 16 -41.02 1.13 -7.86
C THR A 16 -40.59 0.27 -6.66
N ALA A 17 -39.67 0.79 -5.84
CA ALA A 17 -39.25 0.11 -4.62
C ALA A 17 -40.41 -0.10 -3.63
N TRP A 18 -41.33 0.87 -3.54
CA TRP A 18 -42.53 0.76 -2.72
C TRP A 18 -43.50 -0.32 -3.21
N ARG A 19 -43.70 -0.44 -4.54
CA ARG A 19 -44.48 -1.53 -5.13
C ARG A 19 -43.84 -2.89 -4.86
N TRP A 20 -42.53 -3.01 -5.01
CA TRP A 20 -41.80 -4.26 -4.72
C TRP A 20 -41.91 -4.68 -3.26
N PHE A 21 -41.86 -3.73 -2.31
CA PHE A 21 -42.13 -4.00 -0.90
C PHE A 21 -43.56 -4.52 -0.67
N HIS A 22 -44.57 -3.86 -1.26
CA HIS A 22 -45.96 -4.30 -1.15
C HIS A 22 -46.25 -5.63 -1.84
N ALA A 23 -45.51 -5.95 -2.91
CA ALA A 23 -45.58 -7.22 -3.62
C ALA A 23 -44.80 -8.35 -2.91
N GLY A 24 -44.14 -8.08 -1.78
CA GLY A 24 -43.35 -9.06 -1.03
C GLY A 24 -42.02 -9.43 -1.71
N GLN A 25 -41.60 -8.71 -2.75
CA GLN A 25 -40.33 -8.93 -3.44
C GLN A 25 -39.13 -8.39 -2.66
N ILE A 26 -39.35 -7.43 -1.75
CA ILE A 26 -38.34 -6.89 -0.85
C ILE A 26 -38.73 -7.21 0.58
N LYS A 27 -37.86 -7.90 1.32
CA LYS A 27 -38.02 -8.09 2.77
C LYS A 27 -37.76 -6.77 3.49
N GLY A 28 -38.64 -6.40 4.40
CA GLY A 28 -38.47 -5.21 5.24
C GLY A 28 -39.54 -5.09 6.30
N ARG A 29 -39.27 -4.24 7.30
CA ARG A 29 -40.20 -3.93 8.38
C ARG A 29 -40.61 -2.47 8.32
N ARG A 30 -41.90 -2.22 8.55
CA ARG A 30 -42.43 -0.87 8.66
C ARG A 30 -42.27 -0.37 10.09
N PHE A 31 -41.58 0.76 10.25
CA PHE A 31 -41.42 1.45 11.53
C PHE A 31 -42.11 2.82 11.42
N GLY A 32 -43.39 2.87 11.83
CA GLY A 32 -44.24 4.05 11.68
C GLY A 32 -44.47 4.45 10.21
N ARG A 33 -44.01 5.65 9.83
CA ARG A 33 -44.06 6.16 8.44
C ARG A 33 -42.90 5.70 7.55
N THR A 34 -41.86 5.09 8.13
CA THR A 34 -40.65 4.70 7.38
C THR A 34 -40.64 3.19 7.15
N ILE A 35 -40.29 2.77 5.93
CA ILE A 35 -40.05 1.36 5.61
C ILE A 35 -38.54 1.11 5.70
N ILE A 36 -38.15 0.16 6.55
CA ILE A 36 -36.78 -0.31 6.69
C ILE A 36 -36.65 -1.60 5.90
N VAL A 37 -35.85 -1.56 4.85
CA VAL A 37 -35.54 -2.72 4.02
C VAL A 37 -34.42 -3.54 4.67
N GLU A 38 -34.68 -4.83 4.80
CA GLU A 38 -33.78 -5.90 5.23
C GLU A 38 -33.32 -6.62 3.95
N ASP A 39 -32.47 -5.97 3.15
CA ASP A 39 -31.87 -6.60 1.98
C ASP A 39 -30.61 -7.38 2.40
N GLU A 40 -30.68 -8.70 2.32
CA GLU A 40 -29.56 -9.62 2.59
C GLU A 40 -28.43 -9.41 1.57
N GLU A 41 -28.73 -9.06 0.30
CA GLU A 41 -27.71 -8.81 -0.72
C GLU A 41 -26.88 -7.56 -0.43
N ILE A 42 -27.47 -6.51 0.16
CA ILE A 42 -26.75 -5.27 0.49
C ILE A 42 -26.00 -5.39 1.83
N GLN A 43 -26.47 -6.25 2.74
CA GLN A 43 -25.69 -6.66 3.91
C GLN A 43 -24.44 -7.46 3.49
N GLU A 44 -24.56 -8.33 2.49
CA GLU A 44 -23.42 -9.06 1.89
C GLU A 44 -22.50 -8.18 1.03
N GLN A 45 -23.04 -7.13 0.39
CA GLN A 45 -22.27 -6.12 -0.36
C GLN A 45 -21.67 -5.01 0.51
N LYS A 46 -21.74 -5.12 1.84
CA LYS A 46 -20.60 -4.66 2.63
C LYS A 46 -19.48 -5.64 2.31
N ILE A 47 -18.85 -5.46 1.14
CA ILE A 47 -17.60 -6.13 0.78
C ILE A 47 -16.74 -5.91 2.02
N LEU A 48 -16.58 -6.96 2.83
CA LEU A 48 -15.75 -6.89 4.01
C LEU A 48 -14.42 -6.44 3.47
N GLN A 49 -14.09 -5.16 3.68
CA GLN A 49 -12.91 -4.55 3.10
C GLN A 49 -11.74 -5.35 3.65
N LYS A 50 -11.22 -6.27 2.85
CA LYS A 50 -10.14 -7.15 3.26
C LYS A 50 -8.89 -6.34 3.13
N VAL A 51 -8.49 -5.75 4.24
CA VAL A 51 -7.33 -4.88 4.30
C VAL A 51 -6.10 -5.74 4.58
N ALA A 52 -5.05 -5.50 3.82
CA ALA A 52 -3.74 -6.07 4.09
C ALA A 52 -2.72 -4.97 4.34
N VAL A 53 -1.93 -5.15 5.38
CA VAL A 53 -0.80 -4.29 5.71
C VAL A 53 0.45 -4.88 5.07
N TYR A 54 1.24 -4.05 4.37
CA TYR A 54 2.52 -4.43 3.82
C TYR A 54 3.64 -3.53 4.38
N ALA A 55 4.60 -4.17 5.04
CA ALA A 55 5.78 -3.56 5.64
C ALA A 55 7.05 -4.12 4.97
N ARG A 56 8.02 -3.24 4.68
CA ARG A 56 9.26 -3.56 3.97
C ARG A 56 10.43 -2.83 4.61
N VAL A 57 11.56 -3.52 4.72
CA VAL A 57 12.90 -2.92 4.95
C VAL A 57 13.91 -3.47 3.95
N SER A 58 14.98 -2.72 3.66
CA SER A 58 15.99 -3.13 2.66
C SER A 58 16.97 -4.16 3.19
N SER A 59 17.31 -4.10 4.48
CA SER A 59 18.27 -4.99 5.16
C SER A 59 17.60 -5.77 6.30
N ALA A 60 18.06 -7.00 6.53
CA ALA A 60 17.62 -7.82 7.66
C ALA A 60 18.05 -7.23 9.01
N GLU A 61 19.07 -6.37 9.02
CA GLU A 61 19.53 -5.65 10.22
C GLU A 61 18.46 -4.67 10.74
N ASN A 62 17.54 -4.23 9.88
CA ASN A 62 16.42 -3.35 10.23
C ASN A 62 15.13 -4.12 10.59
N THR A 63 15.25 -5.35 11.11
CA THR A 63 14.10 -6.18 11.49
C THR A 63 13.28 -5.59 12.64
N SER A 64 13.91 -4.92 13.60
CA SER A 64 13.21 -4.18 14.65
C SER A 64 12.29 -3.10 14.06
N ASN A 65 12.79 -2.35 13.07
CA ASN A 65 12.03 -1.31 12.38
C ASN A 65 10.86 -1.90 11.57
N LEU A 66 11.04 -3.09 10.98
CA LEU A 66 10.00 -3.79 10.22
C LEU A 66 8.78 -4.16 11.09
N ASP A 67 9.02 -4.61 12.32
CA ASP A 67 7.96 -4.96 13.26
C ASP A 67 7.22 -3.72 13.75
N SER A 68 7.96 -2.68 14.17
CA SER A 68 7.37 -1.40 14.58
C SER A 68 6.59 -0.72 13.45
N GLN A 69 7.08 -0.81 12.21
CA GLN A 69 6.35 -0.32 11.02
C GLN A 69 5.01 -1.05 10.86
N ALA A 70 5.00 -2.38 10.92
CA ALA A 70 3.76 -3.14 10.79
C ALA A 70 2.76 -2.80 11.90
N GLU A 71 3.23 -2.64 13.14
CA GLU A 71 2.38 -2.25 14.28
C GLU A 71 1.76 -0.86 14.09
N ARG A 72 2.55 0.14 13.65
CA ARG A 72 2.03 1.48 13.34
C ARG A 72 0.94 1.44 12.27
N LEU A 73 1.14 0.64 11.21
CA LEU A 73 0.16 0.49 10.14
C LEU A 73 -1.11 -0.23 10.60
N VAL A 74 -0.98 -1.24 11.45
CA VAL A 74 -2.15 -1.91 12.06
C VAL A 74 -2.92 -0.95 12.95
N ALA A 75 -2.25 -0.15 13.78
CA ALA A 75 -2.88 0.87 14.61
C ALA A 75 -3.60 1.94 13.76
N TYR A 76 -2.98 2.37 12.66
CA TYR A 76 -3.61 3.27 11.68
C TYR A 76 -4.89 2.68 11.09
N CYS A 77 -4.83 1.40 10.66
CA CYS A 77 -5.99 0.70 10.13
C CYS A 77 -7.11 0.61 11.17
N ALA A 78 -6.77 0.26 12.41
CA ALA A 78 -7.74 0.19 13.51
C ALA A 78 -8.40 1.56 13.76
N ALA A 79 -7.64 2.65 13.75
CA ALA A 79 -8.16 4.01 13.92
C ALA A 79 -9.08 4.45 12.76
N LYS A 80 -8.84 3.97 11.54
CA LYS A 80 -9.72 4.16 10.37
C LYS A 80 -10.97 3.28 10.37
N GLY A 81 -11.06 2.32 11.28
CA GLY A 81 -12.13 1.32 11.31
C GLY A 81 -11.95 0.20 10.27
N TYR A 82 -10.74 0.04 9.72
CA TYR A 82 -10.41 -1.03 8.80
C TYR A 82 -10.16 -2.34 9.55
N GLN A 83 -10.68 -3.44 9.02
CA GLN A 83 -10.40 -4.77 9.54
C GLN A 83 -9.19 -5.36 8.80
N VAL A 84 -8.03 -5.37 9.46
CA VAL A 84 -6.82 -5.97 8.91
C VAL A 84 -6.96 -7.49 8.89
N THR A 85 -7.01 -8.05 7.68
CA THR A 85 -7.09 -9.51 7.45
C THR A 85 -5.72 -10.17 7.33
N LYS A 86 -4.70 -9.40 6.94
CA LYS A 86 -3.37 -9.93 6.65
C LYS A 86 -2.30 -8.89 6.94
N VAL A 87 -1.22 -9.31 7.58
CA VAL A 87 -0.02 -8.48 7.78
C VAL A 87 1.13 -9.19 7.08
N VAL A 88 1.79 -8.51 6.16
CA VAL A 88 2.90 -9.04 5.36
C VAL A 88 4.13 -8.21 5.63
N LYS A 89 5.17 -8.88 6.13
CA LYS A 89 6.49 -8.30 6.40
C LYS A 89 7.50 -8.89 5.44
N GLU A 90 8.28 -8.05 4.77
CA GLU A 90 9.26 -8.50 3.77
C GLU A 90 10.59 -7.75 3.92
N VAL A 91 11.69 -8.48 3.76
CA VAL A 91 13.03 -7.91 3.70
C VAL A 91 13.49 -7.97 2.25
N GLY A 92 13.86 -6.83 1.69
CA GLY A 92 14.33 -6.71 0.32
C GLY A 92 14.29 -5.27 -0.18
N SER A 93 15.14 -4.98 -1.16
CA SER A 93 15.22 -3.68 -1.82
C SER A 93 13.91 -3.33 -2.54
N GLY A 94 13.57 -2.03 -2.55
CA GLY A 94 12.39 -1.51 -3.24
C GLY A 94 12.49 -1.65 -4.77
N VAL A 95 13.69 -1.84 -5.32
CA VAL A 95 13.91 -2.05 -6.76
C VAL A 95 13.74 -3.51 -7.20
N ASN A 96 13.68 -4.46 -6.26
CA ASN A 96 13.47 -5.86 -6.58
C ASN A 96 11.99 -6.10 -6.94
N ASP A 97 11.70 -6.36 -8.20
CA ASP A 97 10.35 -6.65 -8.71
C ASP A 97 9.89 -8.10 -8.44
N SER A 98 10.81 -8.98 -8.04
CA SER A 98 10.60 -10.40 -7.83
C SER A 98 10.37 -10.75 -6.35
N ARG A 99 9.86 -9.79 -5.56
CA ARG A 99 9.55 -9.94 -4.13
C ARG A 99 8.35 -10.87 -3.94
N PRO A 100 8.52 -12.10 -3.42
CA PRO A 100 7.47 -13.12 -3.45
C PRO A 100 6.27 -12.76 -2.57
N LYS A 101 6.48 -12.07 -1.43
CA LYS A 101 5.37 -11.74 -0.54
C LYS A 101 4.55 -10.59 -1.10
N PHE A 102 5.19 -9.56 -1.66
CA PHE A 102 4.49 -8.47 -2.33
C PHE A 102 3.75 -8.94 -3.58
N LEU A 103 4.38 -9.76 -4.44
CA LEU A 103 3.72 -10.35 -5.61
C LEU A 103 2.54 -11.24 -5.22
N GLY A 104 2.68 -12.02 -4.16
CA GLY A 104 1.59 -12.81 -3.60
C GLY A 104 0.42 -11.94 -3.12
N LEU A 105 0.70 -10.77 -2.55
CA LEU A 105 -0.32 -9.79 -2.15
C LEU A 105 -1.03 -9.16 -3.34
N LEU A 106 -0.27 -8.79 -4.38
CA LEU A 106 -0.84 -8.24 -5.61
C LEU A 106 -1.67 -9.27 -6.39
N SER A 107 -1.30 -10.54 -6.34
CA SER A 107 -2.03 -11.63 -7.01
C SER A 107 -3.30 -12.06 -6.28
N ASP A 108 -3.36 -11.83 -4.96
CA ASP A 108 -4.53 -12.16 -4.14
C ASP A 108 -5.66 -11.14 -4.34
N GLN A 109 -6.57 -11.44 -5.25
CA GLN A 109 -7.73 -10.60 -5.58
C GLN A 109 -8.76 -10.51 -4.44
N SER A 110 -8.66 -11.34 -3.41
CA SER A 110 -9.56 -11.24 -2.26
C SER A 110 -9.29 -9.99 -1.42
N ILE A 111 -8.08 -9.42 -1.52
CA ILE A 111 -7.63 -8.23 -0.79
C ILE A 111 -8.10 -6.98 -1.54
N THR A 112 -8.97 -6.20 -0.93
CA THR A 112 -9.54 -4.99 -1.55
C THR A 112 -8.68 -3.75 -1.32
N LEU A 113 -7.92 -3.70 -0.23
CA LEU A 113 -7.08 -2.56 0.12
C LEU A 113 -5.72 -3.04 0.63
N ILE A 114 -4.66 -2.51 0.06
CA ILE A 114 -3.29 -2.68 0.55
C ILE A 114 -2.87 -1.39 1.23
N VAL A 115 -2.36 -1.45 2.46
CA VAL A 115 -1.87 -0.30 3.21
C VAL A 115 -0.36 -0.39 3.36
N VAL A 116 0.34 0.66 2.94
CA VAL A 116 1.79 0.80 3.05
C VAL A 116 2.14 2.09 3.78
N GLU A 117 3.29 2.13 4.45
CA GLU A 117 3.72 3.36 5.14
C GLU A 117 4.08 4.46 4.14
N HIS A 118 4.93 4.14 3.17
CA HIS A 118 5.41 5.05 2.13
C HIS A 118 5.35 4.37 0.74
N LYS A 119 5.45 5.15 -0.33
CA LYS A 119 5.37 4.63 -1.72
C LYS A 119 6.53 3.67 -2.05
N ASP A 120 7.73 4.02 -1.60
CA ASP A 120 8.97 3.24 -1.76
C ASP A 120 8.95 1.91 -0.98
N ARG A 121 8.14 1.81 0.08
CA ARG A 121 7.87 0.52 0.74
C ARG A 121 7.18 -0.45 -0.22
N GLY A 122 6.18 0.03 -0.96
CA GLY A 122 5.56 -0.75 -2.03
C GLY A 122 6.54 -1.05 -3.15
N THR A 123 7.09 -0.04 -3.79
CA THR A 123 8.09 -0.19 -4.85
C THR A 123 8.86 1.10 -5.07
N ARG A 124 10.14 0.98 -5.43
CA ARG A 124 10.97 2.14 -5.73
C ARG A 124 10.55 2.84 -7.03
N PHE A 125 10.11 2.07 -8.00
CA PHE A 125 9.63 2.55 -9.29
C PHE A 125 8.32 1.87 -9.68
N GLY A 126 7.52 2.55 -10.51
CA GLY A 126 6.29 1.94 -11.03
C GLY A 126 5.12 1.88 -10.05
N PHE A 127 5.18 2.60 -8.92
CA PHE A 127 4.06 2.66 -7.96
C PHE A 127 2.74 3.05 -8.65
N ARG A 128 2.77 4.06 -9.54
CA ARG A 128 1.58 4.49 -10.30
C ARG A 128 1.03 3.38 -11.22
N TYR A 129 1.88 2.51 -11.75
CA TYR A 129 1.43 1.38 -12.56
C TYR A 129 0.66 0.38 -11.70
N ILE A 130 1.19 0.04 -10.52
CA ILE A 130 0.53 -0.84 -9.55
C ILE A 130 -0.80 -0.23 -9.12
N GLU A 131 -0.81 1.04 -8.72
CA GLU A 131 -2.02 1.76 -8.32
C GLU A 131 -3.08 1.74 -9.44
N THR A 132 -2.69 1.99 -10.68
CA THR A 132 -3.62 1.98 -11.84
C THR A 132 -4.19 0.59 -12.09
N LEU A 133 -3.37 -0.45 -11.99
CA LEU A 133 -3.80 -1.84 -12.18
C LEU A 133 -4.75 -2.29 -11.07
N LEU A 134 -4.47 -1.93 -9.81
CA LEU A 134 -5.34 -2.23 -8.67
C LEU A 134 -6.70 -1.53 -8.83
N LYS A 135 -6.71 -0.24 -9.21
CA LYS A 135 -7.95 0.51 -9.46
C LYS A 135 -8.80 -0.14 -10.55
N GLY A 136 -8.18 -0.65 -11.62
CA GLY A 136 -8.87 -1.42 -12.65
C GLY A 136 -9.53 -2.71 -12.16
N GLN A 137 -9.08 -3.25 -11.02
CA GLN A 137 -9.64 -4.44 -10.35
C GLN A 137 -10.63 -4.09 -9.23
N GLY A 138 -10.95 -2.80 -9.02
CA GLY A 138 -11.75 -2.35 -7.87
C GLY A 138 -11.02 -2.47 -6.53
N ARG A 139 -9.69 -2.52 -6.57
CA ARG A 139 -8.80 -2.58 -5.40
C ARG A 139 -8.04 -1.27 -5.27
N ASP A 140 -7.51 -1.00 -4.09
CA ASP A 140 -6.73 0.21 -3.86
C ASP A 140 -5.44 -0.05 -3.07
N ILE A 141 -4.51 0.90 -3.16
CA ILE A 141 -3.29 0.94 -2.34
C ILE A 141 -3.20 2.29 -1.64
N GLU A 142 -3.32 2.29 -0.32
CA GLU A 142 -3.29 3.48 0.52
C GLU A 142 -1.91 3.66 1.15
N VAL A 143 -1.41 4.90 1.13
CA VAL A 143 -0.12 5.30 1.68
C VAL A 143 -0.37 6.15 2.92
N VAL A 144 0.15 5.73 4.08
CA VAL A 144 -0.14 6.36 5.38
C VAL A 144 0.65 7.64 5.60
N ASN A 145 1.94 7.63 5.29
CA ASN A 145 2.85 8.74 5.51
C ASN A 145 3.50 9.18 4.19
N GLN A 146 3.45 10.48 3.90
CA GLN A 146 4.07 11.06 2.70
C GLN A 146 5.46 11.67 2.97
N ALA A 147 5.91 11.74 4.23
CA ALA A 147 7.21 12.32 4.56
C ALA A 147 8.33 11.30 4.33
N ASP A 148 9.07 11.46 3.24
CA ASP A 148 10.24 10.66 2.86
C ASP A 148 11.43 11.01 3.77
N ASN A 149 11.79 10.16 4.73
CA ASN A 149 13.00 10.36 5.56
C ASN A 149 13.75 9.04 5.78
N GLU A 150 14.13 8.35 4.70
CA GLU A 150 15.03 7.19 4.77
C GLU A 150 16.08 7.23 3.65
N THR A 151 17.01 8.19 3.75
CA THR A 151 18.16 8.36 2.84
C THR A 151 18.98 7.09 2.67
N GLU A 152 19.15 6.30 3.74
CA GLU A 152 19.85 5.00 3.70
C GLU A 152 19.21 4.01 2.73
N ASP A 153 17.87 3.92 2.74
CA ASP A 153 17.13 3.04 1.82
C ASP A 153 17.23 3.53 0.38
N LEU A 154 17.32 4.85 0.17
CA LEU A 154 17.56 5.41 -1.15
C LEU A 154 18.94 5.05 -1.71
N LEU A 155 19.98 5.15 -0.88
CA LEU A 155 21.33 4.78 -1.27
C LEU A 155 21.42 3.28 -1.56
N ALA A 156 20.88 2.42 -0.68
CA ALA A 156 20.89 0.98 -0.88
C ALA A 156 20.23 0.56 -2.21
N ASP A 157 19.10 1.18 -2.56
CA ASP A 157 18.43 0.97 -3.84
C ASP A 157 19.32 1.41 -5.03
N LEU A 158 19.98 2.57 -4.94
CA LEU A 158 20.88 3.06 -5.99
C LEU A 158 22.09 2.11 -6.18
N VAL A 159 22.70 1.66 -5.10
CA VAL A 159 23.80 0.70 -5.13
C VAL A 159 23.38 -0.61 -5.79
N SER A 160 22.17 -1.09 -5.49
CA SER A 160 21.59 -2.28 -6.11
C SER A 160 21.45 -2.12 -7.64
N ILE A 161 20.91 -0.99 -8.09
CA ILE A 161 20.77 -0.67 -9.51
C ILE A 161 22.14 -0.64 -10.20
N ILE A 162 23.08 0.15 -9.68
CA ILE A 162 24.42 0.30 -10.26
C ILE A 162 25.15 -1.05 -10.31
N SER A 163 25.00 -1.87 -9.27
CA SER A 163 25.57 -3.22 -9.22
C SER A 163 25.01 -4.12 -10.31
N SER A 164 23.69 -4.09 -10.52
CA SER A 164 23.05 -4.86 -11.59
C SER A 164 23.56 -4.45 -12.97
N PHE A 165 23.66 -3.14 -13.24
CA PHE A 165 24.26 -2.63 -14.47
C PHE A 165 25.73 -3.01 -14.60
N CYS A 166 26.53 -2.89 -13.54
CA CYS A 166 27.95 -3.25 -13.55
C CYS A 166 28.17 -4.75 -13.79
N ALA A 167 27.32 -5.61 -13.21
CA ALA A 167 27.35 -7.05 -13.43
C ALA A 167 27.06 -7.40 -14.90
N ARG A 168 26.11 -6.70 -15.52
CA ARG A 168 25.75 -6.90 -16.93
C ARG A 168 26.79 -6.33 -17.90
N LEU A 169 27.39 -5.19 -17.59
CA LEU A 169 28.38 -4.52 -18.44
C LEU A 169 29.79 -5.10 -18.32
N TYR A 170 30.22 -5.49 -17.11
CA TYR A 170 31.62 -5.84 -16.82
C TYR A 170 31.80 -7.29 -16.34
N GLY A 171 30.71 -8.03 -16.18
CA GLY A 171 30.70 -9.38 -15.61
C GLY A 171 30.78 -9.37 -14.08
N GLN A 172 30.24 -10.43 -13.47
CA GLN A 172 30.04 -10.57 -12.02
C GLN A 172 31.30 -10.30 -11.18
N ARG A 173 32.48 -10.74 -11.65
CA ARG A 173 33.75 -10.59 -10.89
C ARG A 173 34.26 -9.15 -10.80
N ARG A 174 34.05 -8.33 -11.85
CA ARG A 174 34.49 -6.92 -11.86
C ARG A 174 33.43 -5.96 -11.29
N ALA A 175 32.17 -6.40 -11.26
CA ALA A 175 31.05 -5.61 -10.74
C ALA A 175 31.29 -5.17 -9.29
N LYS A 176 31.62 -6.12 -8.40
CA LYS A 176 31.83 -5.83 -6.97
C LYS A 176 32.83 -4.69 -6.73
N ARG A 177 34.01 -4.76 -7.34
CA ARG A 177 35.05 -3.71 -7.20
C ARG A 177 34.64 -2.36 -7.79
N LYS A 178 33.85 -2.35 -8.86
CA LYS A 178 33.36 -1.09 -9.45
C LYS A 178 32.24 -0.49 -8.63
N THR A 179 31.30 -1.31 -8.16
CA THR A 179 30.26 -0.88 -7.22
C THR A 179 30.89 -0.29 -5.97
N GLU A 180 31.79 -1.00 -5.29
CA GLU A 180 32.46 -0.53 -4.07
C GLU A 180 33.13 0.84 -4.27
N LYS A 181 33.78 1.06 -5.42
CA LYS A 181 34.37 2.37 -5.75
C LYS A 181 33.33 3.47 -5.94
N ILE A 182 32.19 3.15 -6.53
CA ILE A 182 31.10 4.12 -6.74
C ILE A 182 30.42 4.43 -5.41
N VAL A 183 30.18 3.42 -4.57
CA VAL A 183 29.65 3.59 -3.21
C VAL A 183 30.55 4.50 -2.38
N ALA A 184 31.85 4.20 -2.32
CA ALA A 184 32.80 5.02 -1.57
C ALA A 184 32.92 6.47 -2.09
N ALA A 185 32.65 6.70 -3.38
CA ALA A 185 32.61 8.04 -3.95
C ALA A 185 31.32 8.79 -3.60
N LEU A 186 30.18 8.08 -3.50
CA LEU A 186 28.89 8.65 -3.10
C LEU A 186 28.90 9.02 -1.61
N GLU A 187 29.42 8.15 -0.75
CA GLU A 187 29.56 8.41 0.70
C GLU A 187 30.48 9.60 0.99
N LYS A 188 31.62 9.72 0.29
CA LYS A 188 32.52 10.89 0.41
C LYS A 188 31.87 12.19 -0.06
N GLY A 189 31.01 12.13 -1.07
CA GLY A 189 30.28 13.30 -1.55
C GLY A 189 29.28 13.84 -0.52
N GLU A 190 28.70 12.99 0.32
CA GLU A 190 27.82 13.39 1.43
C GLU A 190 28.59 14.04 2.57
N GLU A 191 29.78 13.54 2.93
CA GLU A 191 30.66 14.15 3.94
C GLU A 191 31.11 15.56 3.55
N ASP A 192 31.45 15.77 2.27
CA ASP A 192 31.86 17.08 1.75
C ASP A 192 30.69 18.08 1.65
N ALA A 193 29.46 17.61 1.42
CA ALA A 193 28.26 18.44 1.36
C ALA A 193 27.79 18.88 2.75
N THR A 194 27.73 17.94 3.70
CA THR A 194 27.37 18.23 5.11
C THR A 194 28.41 19.12 5.80
N GLY A 195 29.69 18.95 5.49
CA GLY A 195 30.76 19.82 5.98
C GLY A 195 30.74 21.26 5.42
N ARG A 196 30.09 21.49 4.27
CA ARG A 196 29.87 22.85 3.72
C ARG A 196 28.65 23.51 4.35
N GLU A 197 27.53 22.80 4.49
CA GLU A 197 26.32 23.32 5.12
C GLU A 197 26.54 23.72 6.60
N ALA A 198 27.39 23.00 7.33
CA ALA A 198 27.77 23.36 8.70
C ALA A 198 28.61 24.65 8.78
N ARG A 199 29.45 24.92 7.77
CA ARG A 199 30.29 26.14 7.72
C ARG A 199 29.52 27.38 7.29
N ASP A 200 28.47 27.20 6.49
CA ASP A 200 27.61 28.30 6.04
C ASP A 200 26.58 28.73 7.11
N GLN A 201 26.39 27.95 8.18
CA GLN A 201 25.54 28.32 9.33
C GLN A 201 26.29 29.00 10.48
N GLU A 202 27.63 28.95 10.49
CA GLU A 202 28.49 29.61 11.50
C GLU A 202 28.99 31.02 11.09
N ASN A 203 28.64 31.50 9.88
CA ASN A 203 29.00 32.83 9.37
C ASN A 203 27.81 33.79 9.27
#